data_AF-A0A2V9T913-F1
#
_entry.id   AF-A0A2V9T913-F1
#
_cell.length_a   1.000
_cell.length_b   1.000
_cell.length_c   1.000
_cell.angle_alpha   90.00
_cell.angle_beta   90.00
_cell.angle_gamma   90.00
#
_symmetry.space_group_name_H-M   'P 1'
#
loop_
_entity.id
_entity.type
_entity.pdbx_description
1 polymer ?
#
loop_
_entity_poly.entity_id
_entity_poly.type
_entity_poly.pdbx_seq_one_letter_code
_entity_poly.pdbx_strand_id
1 'polypeptide(L)'
;RTYKGAKSRSETQRYFVDRFPIFLGRQEQGSDPIAPAFVYCDSAGNSLLGFISYLETYQPLLRCLPAFEMVYAAPNARKFHRAEAFSTRQYAPPPPVDTQRLCRYFTVRQLWESHKYGSLTRADRDLLRDGDKRYQGHLFDQTYRDWITKGLTPTEVNALINPGSGRQKMAFKTHLLPQSYDIL
;
A
#
# COMPACT_ATOMS: atom_id res chain seq x y z
N ARG A 1 4.00 -0.82 22.45
CA ARG A 1 5.07 -1.38 23.31
C ARG A 1 4.85 -0.93 24.75
N THR A 2 5.13 -1.76 25.74
CA THR A 2 4.96 -1.41 27.17
C THR A 2 6.27 -0.82 27.71
N TYR A 3 6.21 0.35 28.33
CA TYR A 3 7.36 1.05 28.90
C TYR A 3 7.16 1.28 30.39
N LYS A 4 8.24 1.10 31.17
CA LYS A 4 8.25 1.48 32.59
C LYS A 4 8.53 2.97 32.72
N GLY A 5 7.73 3.66 33.53
CA GLY A 5 7.97 5.06 33.87
C GLY A 5 9.29 5.22 34.62
N ALA A 6 10.07 6.26 34.29
CA ALA A 6 11.33 6.54 34.99
C ALA A 6 11.13 6.97 36.46
N LYS A 7 9.94 7.50 36.79
CA LYS A 7 9.62 8.05 38.13
C LYS A 7 8.50 7.30 38.86
N SER A 8 7.69 6.51 38.16
CA SER A 8 6.62 5.70 38.75
C SER A 8 6.78 4.25 38.30
N ARG A 9 6.50 3.31 39.19
CA ARG A 9 6.41 1.87 38.87
C ARG A 9 5.21 1.52 37.95
N SER A 10 4.57 2.51 37.34
CA SER A 10 3.48 2.30 36.41
C SER A 10 4.02 1.95 35.03
N GLU A 11 3.47 0.88 34.46
CA GLU A 11 3.69 0.53 33.07
C GLU A 11 2.73 1.31 32.19
N THR A 12 3.22 1.84 31.07
CA THR A 12 2.39 2.58 30.11
C THR A 12 2.59 2.00 28.72
N GLN A 13 1.48 1.69 28.05
CA GLN A 13 1.49 1.30 26.65
C GLN A 13 1.70 2.53 25.79
N ARG A 14 2.77 2.54 25.00
CA ARG A 14 3.08 3.60 24.03
C ARG A 14 3.01 3.05 22.62
N TYR A 15 2.33 3.78 21.76
CA TYR A 15 2.17 3.46 20.34
C TYR A 15 3.16 4.23 19.47
N PHE A 16 3.41 5.51 19.77
CA PHE A 16 4.42 6.35 19.11
C PHE A 16 5.52 6.74 20.08
N VAL A 17 6.70 6.14 19.93
CA VAL A 17 7.79 6.24 20.94
C VAL A 17 8.82 7.29 20.58
N ASP A 18 8.97 7.58 19.29
CA ASP A 18 9.75 8.67 18.69
C ASP A 18 9.21 10.06 19.07
N ARG A 19 7.90 10.15 19.37
CA ARG A 19 7.21 11.40 19.72
C ARG A 19 7.25 12.44 18.59
N PHE A 20 7.35 12.00 17.35
CA PHE A 20 7.25 12.92 16.24
C PHE A 20 5.84 13.48 16.12
N PRO A 21 5.71 14.71 15.59
CA PRO A 21 4.41 15.32 15.42
C PRO A 21 3.50 14.51 14.49
N ILE A 22 2.23 14.40 14.88
CA ILE A 22 1.15 13.90 14.04
C ILE A 22 0.07 14.97 14.03
N PHE A 23 -0.34 15.40 12.85
CA PHE A 23 -1.34 16.45 12.68
C PHE A 23 -2.55 15.93 11.90
N LEU A 24 -3.72 16.48 12.20
CA LEU A 24 -4.91 16.34 11.38
C LEU A 24 -5.12 17.68 10.66
N GLY A 25 -5.21 17.66 9.34
CA GLY A 25 -5.61 18.83 8.56
C GLY A 25 -6.99 19.35 8.98
N ARG A 26 -7.28 20.61 8.65
CA ARG A 26 -8.63 21.18 8.88
C ARG A 26 -9.57 20.66 7.79
N GLN A 27 -10.67 20.01 8.17
CA GLN A 27 -11.71 19.64 7.22
C GLN A 27 -12.49 20.89 6.81
N GLU A 28 -12.53 21.17 5.52
CA GLU A 28 -13.49 22.13 4.96
C GLU A 28 -14.79 21.38 4.61
N GLN A 29 -15.95 22.02 4.82
CA GLN A 29 -17.24 21.41 4.55
C GLN A 29 -17.33 20.98 3.07
N GLY A 30 -17.54 19.68 2.83
CA GLY A 30 -17.64 19.11 1.48
C GLY A 30 -16.36 18.51 0.88
N SER A 31 -15.25 18.46 1.64
CA SER A 31 -13.98 17.86 1.21
C SER A 31 -13.80 16.39 1.61
N ASP A 32 -12.88 15.69 0.91
CA ASP A 32 -12.41 14.33 1.24
C ASP A 32 -12.04 14.22 2.75
N PRO A 33 -12.16 13.02 3.36
CA PRO A 33 -11.82 12.84 4.78
C PRO A 33 -10.37 13.26 5.07
N ILE A 34 -10.16 13.95 6.20
CA ILE A 34 -8.85 14.49 6.60
C ILE A 34 -7.79 13.37 6.60
N ALA A 35 -6.77 13.51 5.77
CA ALA A 35 -5.58 12.67 5.83
C ALA A 35 -4.69 13.08 7.02
N PRO A 36 -4.37 12.18 7.96
CA PRO A 36 -3.39 12.46 9.01
C PRO A 36 -2.00 12.67 8.40
N ALA A 37 -1.30 13.70 8.87
CA ALA A 37 0.09 13.96 8.52
C ALA A 37 1.01 13.39 9.60
N PHE A 38 1.86 12.46 9.22
CA PHE A 38 2.92 11.91 10.06
C PHE A 38 4.22 12.61 9.71
N VAL A 39 4.87 13.22 10.70
CA VAL A 39 6.17 13.85 10.50
C VAL A 39 7.27 12.89 10.92
N TYR A 40 8.31 12.78 10.12
CA TYR A 40 9.59 12.23 10.55
C TYR A 40 10.59 13.36 10.64
N CYS A 41 11.12 13.60 11.84
CA CYS A 41 12.16 14.58 12.06
C CYS A 41 13.52 13.89 11.97
N ASP A 42 14.33 14.26 10.98
CA ASP A 42 15.66 13.70 10.77
C ASP A 42 16.76 14.61 11.34
N SER A 43 17.84 13.97 11.78
CA SER A 43 19.08 14.63 12.15
C SER A 43 19.92 15.01 10.91
N ALA A 44 20.97 15.81 11.14
CA ALA A 44 21.86 16.29 10.08
C ALA A 44 22.73 15.20 9.42
N GLY A 45 22.70 13.95 9.92
CA GLY A 45 23.48 12.84 9.38
C GLY A 45 23.12 12.47 7.93
N ASN A 46 24.00 11.76 7.23
CA ASN A 46 23.79 11.38 5.82
C ASN A 46 22.96 10.10 5.64
N SER A 47 22.63 9.39 6.72
CA SER A 47 21.89 8.13 6.66
C SER A 47 20.39 8.37 6.49
N LEU A 48 19.73 7.52 5.70
CA LEU A 48 18.27 7.43 5.58
C LEU A 48 17.70 6.26 6.40
N LEU A 49 18.55 5.47 7.07
CA LEU A 49 18.14 4.23 7.75
C LEU A 49 17.12 4.48 8.86
N GLY A 50 17.24 5.59 9.59
CA GLY A 50 16.27 5.96 10.63
C GLY A 50 14.86 6.17 10.05
N PHE A 51 14.78 6.87 8.91
CA PHE A 51 13.51 7.09 8.21
C PHE A 51 12.91 5.79 7.68
N ILE A 52 13.75 4.91 7.09
CA ILE A 52 13.31 3.59 6.63
C ILE A 52 12.77 2.77 7.80
N SER A 53 13.52 2.72 8.91
CA SER A 53 13.12 1.98 10.12
C SER A 53 11.81 2.52 10.71
N TYR A 54 11.61 3.84 10.68
CA TYR A 54 10.36 4.47 11.09
C TYR A 54 9.18 4.02 10.22
N LEU A 55 9.33 4.09 8.89
CA LEU A 55 8.28 3.66 7.96
C LEU A 55 7.95 2.16 8.11
N GLU A 56 8.95 1.31 8.26
CA GLU A 56 8.75 -0.14 8.48
C GLU A 56 8.06 -0.42 9.82
N THR A 57 8.47 0.27 10.88
CA THR A 57 7.88 0.12 12.23
C THR A 57 6.39 0.46 12.24
N TYR A 58 6.01 1.54 11.55
CA TYR A 58 4.63 2.01 11.49
C TYR A 58 3.85 1.54 10.28
N GLN A 59 4.47 0.75 9.38
CA GLN A 59 3.83 0.25 8.16
C GLN A 59 2.48 -0.43 8.42
N PRO A 60 2.30 -1.30 9.43
CA PRO A 60 1.01 -1.95 9.66
C PRO A 60 -0.12 -0.95 9.91
N LEU A 61 0.15 0.10 10.70
CA LEU A 61 -0.81 1.17 10.94
C LEU A 61 -1.02 2.00 9.67
N LEU A 62 0.08 2.46 9.07
CA LEU A 62 0.02 3.34 7.91
C LEU A 62 -0.81 2.67 6.82
N ARG A 63 -0.58 1.38 6.50
CA ARG A 63 -1.33 0.59 5.50
C ARG A 63 -2.84 0.46 5.76
N CYS A 64 -3.29 0.61 7.01
CA CYS A 64 -4.71 0.60 7.34
C CYS A 64 -5.42 1.93 7.04
N LEU A 65 -4.67 3.00 6.77
CA LEU A 65 -5.24 4.31 6.50
C LEU A 65 -5.65 4.45 5.03
N PRO A 66 -6.87 4.93 4.72
CA PRO A 66 -7.29 5.16 3.34
C PRO A 66 -6.49 6.28 2.68
N ALA A 67 -5.98 7.22 3.48
CA ALA A 67 -5.06 8.26 3.05
C ALA A 67 -4.19 8.72 4.23
N PHE A 68 -2.98 9.19 3.95
CA PHE A 68 -2.13 9.89 4.91
C PHE A 68 -1.09 10.76 4.19
N GLU A 69 -0.53 11.74 4.91
CA GLU A 69 0.61 12.51 4.46
C GLU A 69 1.87 12.07 5.23
N MET A 70 2.98 11.90 4.52
CA MET A 70 4.30 11.69 5.11
C MET A 70 5.12 12.97 4.93
N VAL A 71 5.48 13.61 6.03
CA VAL A 71 6.31 14.82 6.03
C VAL A 71 7.71 14.46 6.49
N TYR A 72 8.70 14.59 5.61
CA TYR A 72 10.10 14.43 5.97
C TYR A 72 10.71 15.79 6.32
N ALA A 73 10.97 16.01 7.60
CA ALA A 73 11.56 17.24 8.12
C ALA A 73 13.04 17.06 8.43
N ALA A 74 13.94 17.86 7.85
CA ALA A 74 15.38 17.74 8.09
C ALA A 74 16.09 19.11 8.04
N PRO A 75 17.27 19.26 8.65
CA PRO A 75 18.02 20.53 8.63
C PRO A 75 18.69 20.84 7.29
N ASN A 76 18.69 19.90 6.33
CA ASN A 76 19.15 20.14 4.97
C ASN A 76 18.38 19.27 3.96
N ALA A 77 18.35 19.72 2.71
CA ALA A 77 17.58 19.08 1.65
C ALA A 77 18.27 17.86 0.98
N ARG A 78 19.49 17.47 1.41
CA ARG A 78 20.31 16.46 0.71
C ARG A 78 19.62 15.10 0.57
N LYS A 79 18.74 14.76 1.52
CA LYS A 79 18.03 13.47 1.59
C LYS A 79 16.62 13.50 1.00
N PHE A 80 16.07 14.67 0.68
CA PHE A 80 14.67 14.85 0.29
C PHE A 80 14.26 13.97 -0.88
N HIS A 81 15.00 14.03 -1.99
CA HIS A 81 14.73 13.22 -3.17
C HIS A 81 14.79 11.70 -2.87
N ARG A 82 15.74 11.26 -2.05
CA ARG A 82 15.88 9.83 -1.68
C ARG A 82 14.74 9.38 -0.77
N ALA A 83 14.32 10.22 0.18
CA ALA A 83 13.21 9.96 1.08
C ALA A 83 11.88 9.89 0.31
N GLU A 84 11.67 10.78 -0.66
CA GLU A 84 10.51 10.77 -1.54
C GLU A 84 10.48 9.52 -2.40
N ALA A 85 11.57 9.22 -3.13
CA ALA A 85 11.65 8.05 -3.99
C ALA A 85 11.39 6.75 -3.22
N PHE A 86 11.93 6.63 -1.99
CA PHE A 86 11.65 5.48 -1.13
C PHE A 86 10.18 5.40 -0.73
N SER A 87 9.60 6.51 -0.25
CA SER A 87 8.19 6.54 0.20
C SER A 87 7.23 6.24 -0.93
N THR A 88 7.42 6.89 -2.09
CA THR A 88 6.61 6.67 -3.29
C THR A 88 6.67 5.22 -3.74
N ARG A 89 7.85 4.59 -3.74
CA ARG A 89 7.98 3.16 -4.06
C ARG A 89 7.30 2.27 -3.02
N GLN A 90 7.47 2.57 -1.73
CA GLN A 90 6.95 1.77 -0.64
C GLN A 90 5.42 1.75 -0.62
N TYR A 91 4.80 2.90 -0.86
CA TYR A 91 3.35 3.07 -0.83
C TYR A 91 2.72 3.15 -2.23
N ALA A 92 3.49 2.84 -3.28
CA ALA A 92 2.95 2.70 -4.62
C ALA A 92 1.85 1.63 -4.60
N PRO A 93 0.71 1.88 -5.25
CA PRO A 93 -0.26 0.82 -5.46
C PRO A 93 0.41 -0.31 -6.27
N PRO A 94 0.06 -1.58 -5.99
CA PRO A 94 0.48 -2.65 -6.87
C PRO A 94 -0.01 -2.34 -8.29
N PRO A 95 0.74 -2.75 -9.32
CA PRO A 95 0.28 -2.59 -10.69
C PRO A 95 -1.09 -3.25 -10.84
N PRO A 96 -2.01 -2.62 -11.58
CA PRO A 96 -3.32 -3.22 -11.83
C PRO A 96 -3.13 -4.58 -12.48
N VAL A 97 -4.00 -5.52 -12.14
CA VAL A 97 -4.07 -6.81 -12.81
C VAL A 97 -4.48 -6.59 -14.26
N ASP A 98 -3.76 -7.21 -15.19
CA ASP A 98 -4.16 -7.28 -16.59
C ASP A 98 -5.43 -8.13 -16.73
N THR A 99 -6.56 -7.44 -16.83
CA THR A 99 -7.90 -8.05 -16.84
C THR A 99 -8.20 -8.74 -18.16
N GLN A 100 -7.59 -8.30 -19.27
CA GLN A 100 -7.72 -8.98 -20.54
C GLN A 100 -7.05 -10.36 -20.46
N ARG A 101 -5.84 -10.42 -19.90
CA ARG A 101 -5.16 -11.70 -19.65
C ARG A 101 -5.90 -12.56 -18.62
N LEU A 102 -6.48 -11.96 -17.58
CA LEU A 102 -7.29 -12.67 -16.59
C LEU A 102 -8.55 -13.29 -17.21
N CYS A 103 -9.29 -12.54 -18.03
CA CYS A 103 -10.48 -13.07 -18.72
C CYS A 103 -10.11 -14.21 -19.67
N ARG A 104 -8.98 -14.10 -20.40
CA ARG A 104 -8.48 -15.20 -21.22
C ARG A 104 -8.15 -16.44 -20.39
N TYR A 105 -7.54 -16.26 -19.22
CA TYR A 105 -7.31 -17.35 -18.27
C TYR A 105 -8.64 -17.99 -17.80
N PHE A 106 -9.67 -17.20 -17.51
CA PHE A 106 -11.00 -17.74 -17.15
C PHE A 106 -11.61 -18.59 -18.26
N THR A 107 -11.53 -18.15 -19.52
CA THR A 107 -11.97 -18.96 -20.67
C THR A 107 -11.24 -20.29 -20.73
N VAL A 108 -9.91 -20.27 -20.59
CA VAL A 108 -9.07 -21.48 -20.63
C VAL A 108 -9.37 -22.40 -19.45
N ARG A 109 -9.48 -21.86 -18.24
CA ARG A 109 -9.85 -22.60 -17.02
C ARG A 109 -11.21 -23.27 -17.18
N GLN A 110 -12.21 -22.57 -17.72
CA GLN A 110 -13.53 -23.14 -17.96
C GLN A 110 -13.50 -24.31 -18.95
N LEU A 111 -12.72 -24.20 -20.04
CA LEU A 111 -12.55 -25.30 -20.99
C LEU A 111 -11.87 -26.52 -20.33
N TRP A 112 -10.87 -26.27 -19.48
CA TRP A 112 -10.18 -27.31 -18.71
C TRP A 112 -11.11 -28.02 -17.72
N GLU A 113 -11.85 -27.25 -16.92
CA GLU A 113 -12.82 -27.76 -15.93
C GLU A 113 -14.00 -28.49 -16.60
N SER A 114 -14.38 -28.08 -17.81
CA SER A 114 -15.42 -28.76 -18.62
C SER A 114 -14.89 -29.97 -19.41
N HIS A 115 -13.67 -30.43 -19.13
CA HIS A 115 -13.00 -31.54 -19.81
C HIS A 115 -12.86 -31.39 -21.35
N LYS A 116 -12.91 -30.17 -21.88
CA LYS A 116 -12.76 -29.86 -23.32
C LYS A 116 -11.29 -29.72 -23.73
N TYR A 117 -10.47 -30.71 -23.35
CA TYR A 117 -9.01 -30.66 -23.51
C TYR A 117 -8.55 -30.56 -24.97
N GLY A 118 -9.33 -31.10 -25.91
CA GLY A 118 -9.05 -31.02 -27.34
C GLY A 118 -9.15 -29.59 -27.91
N SER A 119 -9.84 -28.68 -27.23
CA SER A 119 -9.96 -27.28 -27.63
C SER A 119 -8.81 -26.39 -27.13
N LEU A 120 -7.89 -26.94 -26.32
CA LEU A 120 -6.80 -26.19 -25.71
C LEU A 120 -5.52 -26.33 -26.51
N THR A 121 -4.96 -25.19 -26.93
CA THR A 121 -3.64 -25.14 -27.55
C THR A 121 -2.52 -25.30 -26.50
N ARG A 122 -1.28 -25.49 -26.95
CA ARG A 122 -0.11 -25.47 -26.05
C ARG A 122 -0.01 -24.13 -25.28
N ALA A 123 -0.22 -23.01 -25.96
CA ALA A 123 -0.18 -21.69 -25.34
C ALA A 123 -1.27 -21.53 -24.26
N ASP A 124 -2.44 -22.13 -24.44
CA ASP A 124 -3.50 -22.10 -23.44
C ASP A 124 -3.14 -22.94 -22.21
N ARG A 125 -2.51 -24.10 -22.40
CA ARG A 125 -2.00 -24.91 -21.26
C ARG A 125 -0.90 -24.19 -20.48
N ASP A 126 -0.01 -23.47 -21.16
CA ASP A 126 0.99 -22.62 -20.51
C ASP A 126 0.32 -21.46 -19.76
N LEU A 127 -0.69 -20.81 -20.35
CA LEU A 127 -1.48 -19.76 -19.69
C LEU A 127 -2.21 -20.29 -18.44
N LEU A 128 -2.77 -21.50 -18.50
CA LEU A 128 -3.43 -22.15 -17.37
C LEU A 128 -2.44 -22.35 -16.22
N ARG A 129 -1.26 -22.97 -16.50
CA ARG A 129 -0.23 -23.21 -15.48
C ARG A 129 0.28 -21.91 -14.84
N ASP A 130 0.49 -20.86 -15.64
CA ASP A 130 0.92 -19.57 -15.12
C ASP A 130 -0.20 -18.88 -14.33
N GLY A 131 -1.44 -18.99 -14.80
CA GLY A 131 -2.63 -18.46 -14.15
C GLY A 131 -2.92 -19.10 -12.80
N ASP A 132 -2.79 -20.43 -12.69
CA ASP A 132 -2.97 -21.18 -11.44
C ASP A 132 -1.99 -20.74 -10.35
N LYS A 133 -0.80 -20.25 -10.74
CA LYS A 133 0.19 -19.69 -9.82
C LYS A 133 -0.08 -18.23 -9.46
N ARG A 134 -0.57 -17.44 -10.43
CA ARG A 134 -0.69 -15.99 -10.31
C ARG A 134 -2.03 -15.53 -9.72
N TYR A 135 -3.12 -16.18 -10.10
CA TYR A 135 -4.49 -15.76 -9.78
C TYR A 135 -5.07 -16.66 -8.68
N GLN A 136 -4.42 -16.63 -7.51
CA GLN A 136 -4.80 -17.43 -6.35
C GLN A 136 -5.58 -16.62 -5.32
N GLY A 137 -6.52 -17.28 -4.65
CA GLY A 137 -7.23 -16.73 -3.50
C GLY A 137 -8.67 -16.35 -3.79
N HIS A 138 -9.40 -16.07 -2.70
CA HIS A 138 -10.85 -15.91 -2.70
C HIS A 138 -11.37 -14.88 -3.71
N LEU A 139 -10.65 -13.76 -3.89
CA LEU A 139 -11.03 -12.72 -4.84
C LEU A 139 -11.14 -13.27 -6.27
N PHE A 140 -10.08 -13.91 -6.78
CA PHE A 140 -10.06 -14.43 -8.14
C PHE A 140 -11.06 -15.57 -8.35
N ASP A 141 -11.20 -16.46 -7.37
CA ASP A 141 -12.15 -17.57 -7.45
C ASP A 141 -13.61 -17.11 -7.41
N GLN A 142 -13.92 -16.06 -6.63
CA GLN A 142 -15.26 -15.48 -6.60
C GLN A 142 -15.55 -14.74 -7.91
N THR A 143 -14.60 -13.94 -8.42
CA THR A 143 -14.76 -13.26 -9.71
C THR A 143 -14.91 -14.24 -10.87
N TYR A 144 -14.19 -15.38 -10.85
CA TYR A 144 -14.35 -16.44 -11.85
C TYR A 144 -15.76 -17.05 -11.82
N ARG A 145 -16.27 -17.36 -10.63
CA ARG A 145 -17.63 -17.88 -10.44
C ARG A 145 -18.68 -16.88 -10.93
N ASP A 146 -18.53 -15.60 -10.58
CA ASP A 146 -19.41 -14.54 -11.06
C ASP A 146 -19.30 -14.36 -12.57
N TRP A 147 -18.11 -14.45 -13.15
CA TRP A 147 -17.90 -14.38 -14.60
C TRP A 147 -18.65 -15.50 -15.33
N ILE A 148 -18.60 -16.74 -14.83
CA ILE A 148 -19.36 -17.87 -15.39
C ILE A 148 -20.88 -17.68 -15.25
N THR A 149 -21.33 -17.30 -14.06
CA THR A 149 -22.76 -17.34 -13.71
C THR A 149 -23.53 -16.10 -14.15
N LYS A 150 -22.89 -14.93 -14.08
CA LYS A 150 -23.49 -13.63 -14.40
C LYS A 150 -23.08 -13.11 -15.78
N GLY A 151 -22.10 -13.75 -16.43
CA GLY A 151 -21.61 -13.34 -17.76
C GLY A 151 -20.88 -12.01 -17.73
N LEU A 152 -20.06 -11.77 -16.69
CA LEU A 152 -19.36 -10.48 -16.52
C LEU A 152 -18.50 -10.12 -17.74
N THR A 153 -18.64 -8.89 -18.19
CA THR A 153 -17.78 -8.29 -19.21
C THR A 153 -16.37 -8.03 -18.65
N PRO A 154 -15.33 -7.90 -19.51
CA PRO A 154 -13.99 -7.55 -19.06
C PRO A 154 -13.93 -6.25 -18.24
N THR A 155 -14.81 -5.29 -18.53
CA THR A 155 -14.93 -4.04 -17.79
C THR A 155 -15.44 -4.26 -16.36
N GLU A 156 -16.46 -5.12 -16.18
CA GLU A 156 -16.99 -5.47 -14.87
C GLU A 156 -15.99 -6.31 -14.06
N VAL A 157 -15.30 -7.26 -14.69
CA VAL A 157 -14.19 -7.99 -14.08
C VAL A 157 -13.10 -7.02 -13.62
N ASN A 158 -12.76 -6.02 -14.44
CA ASN A 158 -11.80 -4.98 -14.06
C ASN A 158 -12.25 -4.18 -12.84
N ALA A 159 -13.53 -3.80 -12.77
CA ALA A 159 -14.04 -3.07 -11.62
C ALA A 159 -13.95 -3.87 -10.31
N LEU A 160 -14.11 -5.19 -10.36
CA LEU A 160 -14.00 -6.09 -9.20
C LEU A 160 -12.56 -6.37 -8.77
N ILE A 161 -11.66 -6.57 -9.74
CA ILE A 161 -10.26 -6.97 -9.49
C ILE A 161 -9.35 -5.76 -9.24
N ASN A 162 -9.62 -4.67 -9.93
CA ASN A 162 -8.89 -3.41 -9.82
C ASN A 162 -9.85 -2.32 -9.32
N PRO A 163 -10.37 -2.41 -8.08
CA PRO A 163 -11.29 -1.41 -7.57
C PRO A 163 -10.63 -0.03 -7.66
N GLY A 164 -11.30 0.87 -8.39
CA GLY A 164 -10.80 2.23 -8.67
C GLY A 164 -10.69 3.14 -7.43
N SER A 165 -11.18 2.69 -6.28
CA SER A 165 -11.35 3.51 -5.09
C SER A 165 -11.09 2.66 -3.85
N GLY A 166 -10.00 2.96 -3.16
CA GLY A 166 -9.48 2.15 -2.04
C GLY A 166 -7.96 1.98 -2.07
N ARG A 167 -7.29 2.52 -3.10
CA ARG A 167 -5.84 2.69 -3.07
C ARG A 167 -5.52 3.72 -2.00
N GLN A 168 -4.82 3.27 -0.97
CA GLN A 168 -4.22 4.14 0.03
C GLN A 168 -3.55 5.33 -0.67
N LYS A 169 -4.06 6.54 -0.45
CA LYS A 169 -3.46 7.77 -0.97
C LYS A 169 -2.36 8.22 -0.01
N MET A 170 -1.10 8.10 -0.41
CA MET A 170 0.02 8.67 0.35
C MET A 170 0.54 9.91 -0.37
N ALA A 171 0.54 11.05 0.31
CA ALA A 171 1.21 12.26 -0.16
C ALA A 171 2.56 12.41 0.56
N PHE A 172 3.62 12.71 -0.18
CA PHE A 172 4.94 12.98 0.39
C PHE A 172 5.22 14.48 0.39
N LYS A 173 5.69 15.02 1.51
CA LYS A 173 6.09 16.42 1.66
C LYS A 173 7.46 16.50 2.32
N THR A 174 8.18 17.57 2.03
CA THR A 174 9.47 17.87 2.66
C THR A 174 9.38 19.18 3.43
N HIS A 175 10.12 19.26 4.54
CA HIS A 175 10.18 20.47 5.35
C HIS A 175 11.62 20.73 5.79
N LEU A 176 12.13 21.93 5.49
CA LEU A 176 13.47 22.34 5.93
C LEU A 176 13.36 22.91 7.34
N LEU A 177 14.02 22.27 8.30
CA LEU A 177 14.09 22.76 9.67
C LEU A 177 15.01 23.98 9.73
N PRO A 178 14.67 25.01 10.54
CA PRO A 178 15.46 26.23 10.63
C PRO A 178 16.83 26.01 11.29
N GLN A 179 16.98 24.94 12.08
CA GLN A 179 18.19 24.60 12.81
C GLN A 179 18.40 23.08 12.79
N SER A 180 19.64 22.65 13.08
CA SER A 180 19.93 21.24 13.35
C SER A 180 19.52 20.92 14.79
N TYR A 181 18.57 20.01 14.94
CA TYR A 181 18.11 19.52 16.24
C TYR A 181 18.70 18.12 16.48
N ASP A 182 19.20 17.88 17.68
CA ASP A 182 19.54 16.52 18.13
C ASP A 182 18.24 15.77 18.43
N ILE A 183 17.77 15.05 17.43
CA ILE A 183 16.58 14.23 17.49
C ILE A 183 17.06 12.82 17.87
N LEU A 184 16.84 12.45 19.14
CA LEU A 184 17.21 11.17 19.76
C LEU A 184 16.06 10.16 19.73
#